data_AF-A0A356ZYZ5-F1
#
_entry.id   AF-A0A356ZYZ5-F1
#
_cell.length_a   1.000
_cell.length_b   1.000
_cell.length_c   1.000
_cell.angle_alpha   90.00
_cell.angle_beta   90.00
_cell.angle_gamma   90.00
#
_symmetry.space_group_name_H-M   'P 1'
#
loop_
_entity.id
_entity.type
_entity.pdbx_description
1 polymer ?
#
loop_
_entity_poly.entity_id
_entity_poly.type
_entity_poly.pdbx_seq_one_letter_code
_entity_poly.pdbx_strand_id
1 'polypeptide(L)'
;MANLVEPTPDTIRRLRARLGLSQAELAERLGVAYTSVNRWENGHTKPYRLVWERLLAMAGPGTVTDLPSLRPDLALHDGQHAHQQPDTTRTPRIDFQSSA
;
A
#
# COMPACT_ATOMS: atom_id res chain seq x y z
N MET A 1 21.68 -3.84 4.47
CA MET A 1 21.55 -5.01 3.59
C MET A 1 20.23 -4.91 2.87
N ALA A 2 20.24 -4.76 1.54
CA ALA A 2 19.05 -4.51 0.75
C ALA A 2 18.24 -5.80 0.59
N ASN A 3 17.00 -5.81 1.09
CA ASN A 3 16.06 -6.89 0.90
C ASN A 3 15.70 -6.96 -0.59
N LEU A 4 16.04 -8.07 -1.27
CA LEU A 4 15.93 -8.29 -2.73
C LEU A 4 14.48 -8.46 -3.22
N VAL A 5 13.49 -8.01 -2.46
CA VAL A 5 12.08 -8.16 -2.82
C VAL A 5 11.68 -6.94 -3.65
N GLU A 6 11.46 -7.17 -4.94
CA GLU A 6 10.98 -6.17 -5.87
C GLU A 6 9.52 -5.79 -5.57
N PRO A 7 9.14 -4.50 -5.70
CA PRO A 7 7.77 -4.04 -5.49
C PRO A 7 6.88 -4.39 -6.68
N THR A 8 6.54 -5.68 -6.81
CA THR A 8 5.60 -6.18 -7.83
C THR A 8 4.16 -6.17 -7.30
N PRO A 9 3.16 -6.10 -8.20
CA PRO A 9 1.75 -6.07 -7.81
C PRO A 9 1.34 -7.23 -6.90
N ASP A 10 1.78 -8.44 -7.24
CA ASP A 10 1.53 -9.64 -6.44
C ASP A 10 2.20 -9.60 -5.07
N THR A 11 3.40 -9.02 -4.98
CA THR A 11 4.11 -8.90 -3.70
C THR A 11 3.40 -7.92 -2.78
N ILE A 12 2.91 -6.80 -3.31
CA ILE A 12 2.15 -5.82 -2.54
C ILE A 12 0.85 -6.45 -2.02
N ARG A 13 0.10 -7.15 -2.88
CA ARG A 13 -1.11 -7.89 -2.49
C ARG A 13 -0.83 -8.89 -1.37
N ARG A 14 0.26 -9.66 -1.49
CA ARG A 14 0.70 -10.64 -0.50
C ARG A 14 1.07 -10.01 0.84
N LEU A 15 1.85 -8.93 0.83
CA LEU A 15 2.22 -8.20 2.05
C LEU A 15 0.99 -7.61 2.73
N ARG A 16 0.09 -7.02 1.96
CA ARG A 16 -1.17 -6.48 2.47
C ARG A 16 -2.04 -7.55 3.13
N ALA A 17 -2.21 -8.69 2.45
CA ALA A 17 -2.98 -9.82 2.97
C ALA A 17 -2.38 -10.39 4.27
N ARG A 18 -1.04 -10.50 4.33
CA ARG A 18 -0.33 -10.93 5.55
C ARG A 18 -0.55 -9.98 6.73
N LEU A 19 -0.68 -8.68 6.45
CA LEU A 19 -0.98 -7.67 7.47
C LEU A 19 -2.47 -7.64 7.85
N GLY A 20 -3.34 -8.39 7.17
CA GLY A 20 -4.79 -8.37 7.40
C GLY A 20 -5.45 -7.04 7.03
N LEU A 21 -4.87 -6.28 6.09
CA LEU A 21 -5.32 -4.92 5.77
C LEU A 21 -6.13 -4.88 4.47
N SER A 22 -7.14 -4.01 4.44
CA SER A 22 -7.73 -3.52 3.19
C SER A 22 -6.76 -2.58 2.47
N GLN A 23 -7.02 -2.30 1.18
CA GLN A 23 -6.23 -1.32 0.42
C GLN A 23 -6.30 0.09 1.04
N ALA A 24 -7.44 0.46 1.63
CA ALA A 24 -7.63 1.74 2.29
C ALA A 24 -6.78 1.85 3.56
N GLU A 25 -6.83 0.85 4.44
CA GLU A 25 -6.02 0.82 5.67
C GLU A 25 -4.53 0.77 5.36
N LEU A 26 -4.13 0.06 4.30
CA LEU A 26 -2.75 0.09 3.83
C LEU A 26 -2.33 1.50 3.39
N ALA A 27 -3.20 2.21 2.67
CA ALA A 27 -2.95 3.58 2.23
C ALA A 27 -2.79 4.52 3.43
N GLU A 28 -3.69 4.43 4.41
CA GLU A 28 -3.65 5.21 5.64
C GLU A 28 -2.35 4.98 6.43
N ARG A 29 -1.97 3.71 6.64
CA ARG A 29 -0.72 3.36 7.36
C ARG A 29 0.54 3.81 6.63
N LEU A 30 0.52 3.80 5.29
CA LEU A 30 1.62 4.30 4.47
C LEU A 30 1.61 5.82 4.30
N GLY A 31 0.50 6.51 4.61
CA GLY A 31 0.33 7.95 4.37
C GLY A 31 0.24 8.29 2.89
N VAL A 32 -0.39 7.41 2.10
CA VAL A 32 -0.58 7.57 0.64
C VAL A 32 -2.04 7.48 0.27
N ALA A 33 -2.42 7.96 -0.91
CA ALA A 33 -3.79 7.84 -1.39
C ALA A 33 -4.15 6.39 -1.72
N TYR A 34 -5.41 6.00 -1.48
CA TYR A 34 -5.96 4.71 -1.92
C TYR A 34 -5.68 4.41 -3.40
N THR A 35 -5.82 5.43 -4.27
CA THR A 35 -5.56 5.32 -5.70
C THR A 35 -4.13 4.89 -6.02
N SER A 36 -3.16 5.22 -5.16
CA SER A 36 -1.77 4.79 -5.31
C SER A 36 -1.64 3.30 -5.04
N VAL A 37 -2.22 2.81 -3.93
CA VAL A 37 -2.26 1.37 -3.60
C VAL A 37 -2.96 0.57 -4.70
N ASN A 38 -4.11 1.05 -5.18
CA ASN A 38 -4.85 0.42 -6.27
C ASN A 38 -4.01 0.35 -7.57
N ARG A 39 -3.29 1.43 -7.93
CA ARG A 39 -2.41 1.44 -9.11
C ARG A 39 -1.23 0.48 -8.95
N TRP A 40 -0.65 0.37 -7.75
CA TRP A 40 0.45 -0.56 -7.50
C TRP A 40 0.01 -2.03 -7.57
N GLU A 41 -1.12 -2.38 -6.96
CA GLU A 41 -1.64 -3.76 -6.96
C GLU A 41 -2.15 -4.24 -8.33
N ASN A 42 -2.40 -3.29 -9.25
CA ASN A 42 -2.72 -3.54 -10.66
C ASN A 42 -1.52 -3.37 -11.61
N GLY A 43 -0.34 -3.00 -11.11
CA GLY A 43 0.88 -2.86 -11.93
C GLY A 43 0.96 -1.62 -12.81
N HIS A 44 0.08 -0.64 -12.62
CA HIS A 44 0.12 0.62 -13.36
C HIS A 44 1.31 1.49 -12.96
N THR A 45 1.71 1.46 -11.69
CA THR A 45 2.86 2.21 -11.16
C THR A 45 3.57 1.40 -10.08
N LYS A 46 4.79 1.82 -9.71
CA LYS A 46 5.54 1.24 -8.59
C LYS A 46 5.53 2.19 -7.39
N PRO A 47 5.56 1.69 -6.14
CA PRO A 47 5.77 2.52 -4.96
C PRO A 47 7.16 3.15 -4.97
N TYR A 48 7.27 4.35 -4.40
CA TYR A 48 8.57 4.97 -4.15
C TYR A 48 9.38 4.14 -3.15
N ARG A 49 10.71 4.19 -3.27
CA ARG A 49 11.63 3.43 -2.42
C ARG A 49 11.33 3.57 -0.93
N LEU A 50 11.11 4.79 -0.43
CA LEU A 50 10.81 5.03 0.98
C LEU A 50 9.50 4.37 1.43
N VAL A 51 8.47 4.42 0.58
CA VAL A 51 7.17 3.79 0.87
C VAL A 51 7.31 2.27 0.87
N TRP A 52 8.11 1.74 -0.05
CA TRP A 52 8.43 0.32 -0.12
C TRP A 52 9.16 -0.18 1.12
N GLU A 53 10.18 0.56 1.58
CA GLU A 53 10.91 0.27 2.81
C GLU A 53 9.98 0.28 4.03
N ARG A 54 9.04 1.24 4.12
CA ARG A 54 8.02 1.27 5.18
C ARG A 54 7.07 0.07 5.13
N LEU A 55 6.63 -0.33 3.94
CA LEU A 55 5.77 -1.51 3.77
C LEU A 55 6.49 -2.78 4.22
N LEU A 56 7.75 -2.96 3.82
CA LEU A 56 8.57 -4.08 4.27
C LEU A 56 8.79 -4.07 5.78
N ALA A 57 9.04 -2.90 6.38
CA ALA A 57 9.19 -2.76 7.83
C ALA A 57 7.92 -3.16 8.59
N MET A 58 6.73 -2.80 8.08
CA MET A 58 5.46 -3.22 8.68
C MET A 58 5.24 -4.74 8.60
N ALA A 59 5.63 -5.37 7.50
CA ALA A 59 5.50 -6.82 7.32
C ALA A 59 6.52 -7.64 8.15
N GLY A 60 7.55 -7.00 8.69
CA GLY A 60 8.63 -7.64 9.43
C GLY A 60 9.63 -8.41 8.54
N PRO A 61 10.76 -8.87 9.09
CA PRO A 61 11.85 -9.52 8.34
C PRO A 61 11.54 -10.94 7.81
N GLY A 62 10.27 -11.36 7.75
CA GLY A 62 9.89 -12.68 7.24
C GLY A 62 9.77 -12.70 5.72
N THR A 63 10.50 -13.60 5.06
CA THR A 63 10.43 -13.83 3.62
C THR A 63 9.01 -14.11 3.14
N VAL A 64 8.61 -13.53 2.00
CA VAL A 64 7.30 -13.71 1.31
C VAL A 64 7.05 -15.19 0.91
N THR A 65 8.03 -16.06 1.13
CA THR A 65 8.14 -17.46 0.70
C THR A 65 7.10 -18.42 1.30
N ASP A 66 6.48 -18.10 2.44
CA ASP A 66 5.55 -19.02 3.13
C ASP A 66 4.08 -18.54 3.12
N LEU A 67 3.65 -17.93 2.02
CA LEU A 67 2.28 -17.42 1.93
C LEU A 67 1.36 -18.44 1.26
N PRO A 68 0.38 -19.02 1.99
CA PRO A 68 -0.64 -19.83 1.34
C PRO A 68 -1.44 -18.95 0.39
N SER A 69 -1.97 -19.56 -0.68
CA SER A 69 -2.75 -18.93 -1.76
C SER A 69 -4.09 -18.31 -1.30
N LEU A 70 -4.20 -17.85 -0.05
CA LEU A 70 -5.46 -17.53 0.57
C LEU A 70 -6.10 -16.29 -0.05
N ARG A 71 -7.33 -16.55 -0.47
CA ARG A 71 -8.35 -15.66 -1.01
C ARG A 71 -8.41 -14.31 -0.25
N PRO A 72 -8.29 -13.17 -0.95
CA PRO A 72 -8.33 -11.83 -0.35
C PRO A 72 -9.73 -11.40 0.16
N ASP A 73 -10.76 -12.25 -0.01
CA ASP A 73 -12.17 -11.93 0.15
C ASP A 73 -12.83 -12.34 1.48
N LEU A 74 -12.09 -12.92 2.43
CA LEU A 74 -12.59 -13.16 3.80
C LEU A 74 -12.25 -11.98 4.73
N ALA A 75 -12.93 -10.85 4.49
CA ALA A 75 -13.05 -9.78 5.46
C ALA A 75 -13.91 -10.25 6.65
N LEU A 76 -13.25 -10.87 7.62
CA LEU A 76 -13.72 -11.00 9.00
C LEU A 76 -12.68 -10.17 9.77
N HIS A 77 -12.92 -9.09 10.52
CA HIS A 77 -13.99 -8.52 11.35
C HIS A 77 -13.48 -7.06 11.56
N ASP A 78 -14.24 -5.98 11.69
CA ASP A 78 -15.25 -5.70 12.69
C ASP A 78 -15.96 -4.38 12.29
N GLY A 79 -17.20 -4.21 12.72
CA GLY A 79 -18.11 -3.14 12.30
C GLY A 79 -17.70 -1.71 12.68
N GLN A 80 -16.66 -1.16 12.03
CA GLN A 80 -16.30 0.26 12.09
C GLN A 80 -15.95 0.85 10.72
N HIS A 81 -16.63 0.44 9.64
CA HIS A 81 -16.59 1.17 8.37
C HIS A 81 -17.61 2.31 8.34
N ALA A 82 -17.57 3.18 9.36
CA ALA A 82 -18.29 4.44 9.33
C ALA A 82 -17.33 5.57 9.00
N HIS A 83 -17.49 6.12 7.80
CA HIS A 83 -17.38 7.55 7.52
C HIS A 83 -15.96 8.16 7.37
N GLN A 84 -15.41 8.07 6.16
CA GLN A 84 -15.22 9.19 5.22
C GLN A 84 -14.36 8.64 4.08
N GLN A 85 -14.88 8.56 2.85
CA GLN A 85 -14.00 8.39 1.69
C GLN A 85 -13.07 9.62 1.68
N PRO A 86 -11.74 9.49 1.81
CA PRO A 86 -10.88 10.65 1.73
C PRO A 86 -11.06 11.26 0.35
N ASP A 87 -11.47 12.52 0.34
CA ASP A 87 -11.58 13.37 -0.84
C ASP A 87 -10.40 13.07 -1.76
N THR A 88 -10.67 12.45 -2.91
CA THR A 88 -9.66 11.98 -3.86
C THR A 88 -8.97 13.14 -4.59
N THR A 89 -9.19 14.38 -4.15
CA THR A 89 -8.68 15.61 -4.74
C THR A 89 -7.85 16.43 -3.76
N ARG A 90 -6.69 15.93 -3.30
CA ARG A 90 -5.65 16.86 -2.84
C ARG A 90 -4.23 16.31 -3.04
N THR A 91 -3.83 16.24 -4.30
CA THR A 91 -2.42 16.45 -4.62
C THR A 91 -2.11 17.92 -4.27
N PRO A 92 -1.18 18.24 -3.35
CA PRO A 92 -0.60 19.57 -3.37
C PRO A 92 0.20 19.65 -4.67
N ARG A 93 -0.33 20.38 -5.65
CA ARG A 93 0.48 20.87 -6.76
C ARG A 93 1.53 21.74 -6.09
N ILE A 94 2.78 21.28 -6.03
CA ILE A 94 3.90 22.18 -5.72
C ILE A 94 3.97 23.12 -6.91
N ASP A 95 3.33 24.28 -6.79
CA ASP A 95 3.51 25.38 -7.70
C ASP A 95 4.97 25.84 -7.58
N PHE A 96 5.80 25.39 -8.51
CA PHE A 96 7.11 25.99 -8.74
C PHE A 96 6.86 27.38 -9.35
N GLN A 97 6.60 28.37 -8.50
CA GLN A 97 6.67 29.78 -8.90
C GLN A 97 8.12 30.08 -9.28
N SER A 98 8.40 30.09 -10.58
CA SER A 98 9.64 30.61 -11.13
C SER A 98 9.55 32.13 -11.16
N SER A 99 10.29 32.81 -10.29
CA SER A 99 10.56 34.24 -10.39
C SER A 99 11.74 34.46 -11.34
N ALA A 100 11.53 35.29 -12.38
CA ALA A 100 12.52 36.16 -13.01
C ALA A 100 11.79 37.15 -13.92
#